data_AF-A0A1B2YYP5-F1
#
_entry.id   AF-A0A1B2YYP5-F1
#
_cell.length_a   1.000
_cell.length_b   1.000
_cell.length_c   1.000
_cell.angle_alpha   90.00
_cell.angle_beta   90.00
_cell.angle_gamma   90.00
#
_symmetry.space_group_name_H-M   'P 1'
#
loop_
_entity.id
_entity.type
_entity.pdbx_description
1 polymer ?
#
loop_
_entity_poly.entity_id
_entity_poly.type
_entity_poly.pdbx_seq_one_letter_code
_entity_poly.pdbx_strand_id
1 'polypeptide(L)'
;MKSVNYIIHLNTILEIFNNDERIKQGHITLYLAFFYLWNKKFFKETLTINRELIMERAKIKSKTTYHNHLRDLDTWGYLTYYPSYHPSRGSKIKMTRACPKSGTTCSTLKVQNLDNCVPKPNQNLVSSYKHKTKENLNKQPVLFFNESEVISFFRQNSWPEIEARKFYVFIKSKKWKTDNWQIIAKIFVKNNFKLEEPKKTSPISGYVEKLINDGDKDD
;
A
#
# COMPACT_ATOMS: atom_id res chain seq x y z
N MET A 1 10.39 22.59 32.46
CA MET A 1 9.37 21.68 31.86
C MET A 1 9.79 20.24 32.09
N LYS A 2 8.88 19.36 32.51
CA LYS A 2 9.16 17.91 32.60
C LYS A 2 9.61 17.40 31.23
N SER A 3 10.74 16.69 31.19
CA SER A 3 11.28 16.07 29.98
C SER A 3 10.31 15.00 29.46
N VAL A 4 10.10 14.92 28.15
CA VAL A 4 9.29 13.85 27.54
C VAL A 4 10.17 12.62 27.41
N ASN A 5 9.74 11.50 28.00
CA ASN A 5 10.39 10.23 27.77
C ASN A 5 9.85 9.63 26.46
N TYR A 6 10.71 9.55 25.44
CA TYR A 6 10.38 9.05 24.10
C TYR A 6 9.69 7.67 24.14
N ILE A 7 10.28 6.73 24.88
CA ILE A 7 9.84 5.32 24.90
C ILE A 7 8.48 5.22 25.58
N ILE A 8 8.36 5.84 26.77
CA ILE A 8 7.10 5.82 27.53
C ILE A 8 5.98 6.47 26.72
N HIS A 9 6.24 7.64 26.12
CA HIS A 9 5.24 8.35 25.32
C HIS A 9 4.79 7.53 24.12
N LEU A 10 5.73 6.95 23.37
CA LEU A 10 5.41 6.14 22.18
C LEU A 10 4.59 4.91 22.56
N ASN A 11 5.02 4.16 23.58
CA ASN A 11 4.30 2.96 24.03
C ASN A 11 2.89 3.31 24.52
N THR A 12 2.76 4.37 25.30
CA THR A 12 1.45 4.83 25.82
C THR A 12 0.50 5.20 24.67
N ILE A 13 1.00 5.92 23.66
CA ILE A 13 0.15 6.31 22.51
C ILE A 13 -0.22 5.11 21.67
N LEU A 14 0.69 4.16 21.43
CA LEU A 14 0.38 2.95 20.67
C LEU A 14 -0.67 2.09 21.39
N GLU A 15 -0.62 2.02 22.72
CA GLU A 15 -1.66 1.37 23.52
C GLU A 15 -3.01 2.10 23.42
N ILE A 16 -3.01 3.43 23.49
CA ILE A 16 -4.24 4.23 23.28
C ILE A 16 -4.81 3.98 21.87
N PHE A 17 -3.97 3.98 20.84
CA PHE A 17 -4.38 3.74 19.46
C PHE A 17 -4.92 2.33 19.24
N ASN A 18 -4.36 1.31 19.89
CA ASN A 18 -4.86 -0.06 19.78
C ASN A 18 -6.28 -0.21 20.36
N ASN A 19 -6.65 0.63 21.32
CA ASN A 19 -7.95 0.61 21.98
C ASN A 19 -8.94 1.63 21.39
N ASP A 20 -8.53 2.46 20.43
CA ASP A 20 -9.39 3.46 19.78
C ASP A 20 -9.77 3.00 18.37
N GLU A 21 -10.97 2.44 18.21
CA GLU A 21 -11.49 1.92 16.94
C GLU A 21 -11.59 2.97 15.82
N ARG A 22 -11.59 4.27 16.17
CA ARG A 22 -11.64 5.37 15.18
C ARG A 22 -10.30 5.54 14.47
N ILE A 23 -9.21 5.10 15.10
CA ILE A 23 -7.86 5.21 14.55
C ILE A 23 -7.71 4.25 13.37
N LYS A 24 -7.12 4.76 12.29
CA LYS A 24 -6.88 4.06 11.03
C LYS A 24 -5.40 4.11 10.74
N GLN A 25 -4.92 3.26 9.83
CA GLN A 25 -3.52 3.23 9.42
C GLN A 25 -2.95 4.63 9.11
N GLY A 26 -3.71 5.47 8.39
CA GLY A 26 -3.28 6.82 8.05
C GLY A 26 -3.13 7.75 9.25
N HIS A 27 -3.92 7.56 10.32
CA HIS A 27 -3.81 8.34 11.56
C HIS A 27 -2.49 7.99 12.25
N ILE A 28 -2.18 6.69 12.33
CA ILE A 28 -0.97 6.17 12.96
C ILE A 28 0.28 6.68 12.22
N THR A 29 0.34 6.52 10.89
CA THR A 29 1.54 6.93 10.13
C THR A 29 1.75 8.44 10.15
N LEU A 30 0.66 9.22 10.12
CA LEU A 30 0.71 10.68 10.23
C LEU A 30 1.20 11.12 11.62
N TYR A 31 0.64 10.53 12.68
CA TYR A 31 1.07 10.81 14.05
C TYR A 31 2.56 10.47 14.25
N LEU A 32 3.01 9.31 13.76
CA LEU A 32 4.42 8.90 13.85
C LEU A 32 5.35 9.86 13.09
N ALA A 33 4.94 10.37 11.92
CA ALA A 33 5.72 11.35 11.18
C ALA A 33 5.89 12.66 11.98
N PHE A 34 4.83 13.13 12.65
CA PHE A 34 4.91 14.29 13.54
C PHE A 34 5.73 14.00 14.79
N PHE A 35 5.54 12.85 15.42
CA PHE A 35 6.28 12.44 16.61
C PHE A 35 7.79 12.34 16.34
N TYR A 36 8.19 11.76 15.21
CA TYR A 36 9.58 11.75 14.76
C TYR A 36 10.15 13.16 14.62
N LEU A 37 9.41 14.08 13.99
CA LEU A 37 9.83 15.48 13.86
C LEU A 37 9.93 16.16 15.23
N TRP A 38 8.99 15.90 16.13
CA TRP A 38 8.97 16.43 17.48
C TRP A 38 10.19 16.00 18.29
N ASN A 39 10.53 14.72 18.23
CA ASN A 39 11.74 14.16 18.83
C ASN A 39 13.01 14.82 18.25
N LYS A 40 13.12 14.94 16.93
CA LYS A 40 14.26 15.62 16.27
C LYS A 40 14.39 17.09 16.68
N LYS A 41 13.31 17.71 17.13
CA LYS A 41 13.28 19.08 17.65
C LYS A 41 13.27 19.14 19.18
N PHE A 42 13.73 18.09 19.86
CA PHE A 42 13.85 18.01 21.32
C PHE A 42 12.55 18.35 22.06
N PHE A 43 11.43 17.86 21.52
CA PHE A 43 10.10 18.00 22.12
C PHE A 43 9.65 19.46 22.35
N LYS A 44 10.04 20.36 21.44
CA LYS A 44 9.56 21.76 21.41
C LYS A 44 8.05 21.86 21.57
N GLU A 45 7.58 22.90 22.24
CA GLU A 45 6.15 23.07 22.52
C GLU A 45 5.30 23.09 21.24
N THR A 46 5.76 23.79 20.21
CA THR A 46 5.11 23.83 18.89
C THR A 46 6.10 23.56 17.78
N LEU A 47 5.64 22.91 16.71
CA LEU A 47 6.42 22.64 15.50
C LEU A 47 5.78 23.34 14.33
N THR A 48 6.57 24.10 13.56
CA THR A 48 6.16 24.54 12.23
C THR A 48 6.26 23.36 11.27
N ILE A 49 5.20 23.11 10.50
CA ILE A 49 5.12 21.95 9.61
C ILE A 49 5.31 22.36 8.16
N ASN A 50 6.15 21.61 7.46
CA ASN A 50 6.16 21.57 6.00
C ASN A 50 5.26 20.39 5.59
N ARG A 51 4.13 20.69 4.93
CA ARG A 51 3.11 19.68 4.63
C ARG A 51 3.66 18.59 3.72
N GLU A 52 4.36 18.96 2.66
CA GLU A 52 4.95 18.04 1.67
C GLU A 52 5.86 17.03 2.36
N LEU A 53 6.74 17.53 3.23
CA LEU A 53 7.71 16.73 3.96
C LEU A 53 7.06 15.74 4.94
N ILE A 54 5.97 16.15 5.59
CA ILE A 54 5.22 15.28 6.50
C ILE A 54 4.42 14.24 5.71
N MET A 55 3.77 14.64 4.62
CA MET A 55 3.04 13.73 3.74
C MET A 55 3.94 12.62 3.20
N GLU A 56 5.14 12.98 2.74
CA GLU A 56 6.15 12.03 2.27
C GLU A 56 6.57 11.02 3.36
N ARG A 57 6.81 11.50 4.59
CA ARG A 57 7.16 10.64 5.74
C ARG A 57 6.02 9.74 6.16
N ALA A 58 4.80 10.27 6.20
CA ALA A 58 3.59 9.53 6.55
C ALA A 58 3.13 8.57 5.44
N LYS A 59 3.78 8.60 4.27
CA LYS A 59 3.40 7.86 3.06
C LYS A 59 1.97 8.17 2.58
N ILE A 60 1.53 9.41 2.80
CA ILE A 60 0.22 9.91 2.35
C ILE A 60 0.43 10.71 1.07
N LYS A 61 -0.21 10.30 -0.04
CA LYS A 61 -0.11 10.99 -1.33
C LYS A 61 -1.18 12.08 -1.53
N SER A 62 -2.36 11.90 -0.94
CA SER A 62 -3.51 12.80 -1.12
C SER A 62 -3.53 13.91 -0.07
N LYS A 63 -3.63 15.16 -0.53
CA LYS A 63 -3.76 16.35 0.34
C LYS A 63 -5.04 16.27 1.18
N THR A 64 -6.16 15.88 0.57
CA THR A 64 -7.44 15.73 1.26
C THR A 64 -7.35 14.67 2.36
N THR A 65 -6.74 13.53 2.04
CA THR A 65 -6.52 12.46 3.02
C THR A 65 -5.67 12.97 4.19
N TYR A 66 -4.56 13.66 3.91
CA TYR A 66 -3.73 14.28 4.95
C TYR A 66 -4.52 15.21 5.86
N HIS A 67 -5.33 16.11 5.28
CA HIS A 67 -6.11 17.09 6.06
C HIS A 67 -7.21 16.44 6.89
N ASN A 68 -7.88 15.40 6.36
CA ASN A 68 -8.89 14.65 7.11
C ASN A 68 -8.26 13.99 8.35
N HIS A 69 -7.17 13.22 8.17
CA HIS A 69 -6.50 12.54 9.27
C HIS A 69 -5.90 13.53 10.29
N LEU A 70 -5.39 14.67 9.82
CA LEU A 70 -4.88 15.73 10.69
C LEU A 70 -5.99 16.34 11.55
N ARG A 71 -7.15 16.63 10.94
CA ARG A 71 -8.32 17.17 11.64
C ARG A 71 -8.88 16.16 12.63
N ASP A 72 -8.89 14.88 12.27
CA ASP A 72 -9.33 13.80 13.16
C ASP A 72 -8.41 13.72 14.39
N LEU A 73 -7.08 13.70 14.20
CA LEU A 73 -6.11 13.69 15.29
C LEU A 73 -6.19 14.94 16.20
N ASP A 74 -6.49 16.10 15.61
CA ASP A 74 -6.73 17.35 16.32
C ASP A 74 -8.01 17.29 17.15
N THR A 75 -9.11 16.87 16.52
CA THR A 75 -10.44 16.73 17.15
C THR A 75 -10.42 15.72 18.31
N TRP A 76 -9.65 14.64 18.18
CA TRP A 76 -9.52 13.62 19.23
C TRP A 76 -8.48 13.98 20.30
N GLY A 77 -7.80 15.12 20.17
CA GLY A 77 -6.87 15.62 21.17
C GLY A 77 -5.52 14.90 21.21
N TYR A 78 -5.15 14.16 20.16
CA TYR A 78 -3.82 13.54 20.05
C TYR A 78 -2.74 14.58 19.71
N LEU A 79 -3.13 15.66 19.05
CA LEU A 79 -2.32 16.86 18.82
C LEU A 79 -3.24 18.07 18.77
N THR A 80 -2.67 19.27 18.70
CA THR A 80 -3.40 20.50 18.39
C THR A 80 -2.86 21.08 17.09
N TYR A 81 -3.74 21.38 16.12
CA TYR A 81 -3.38 21.95 14.83
C TYR A 81 -3.68 23.45 14.76
N TYR A 82 -2.68 24.23 14.35
CA TYR A 82 -2.79 25.67 14.14
C TYR A 82 -2.59 25.98 12.65
N PRO A 83 -3.67 26.08 11.86
CA PRO A 83 -3.57 26.39 10.43
C PRO A 83 -3.02 27.80 10.22
N SER A 84 -2.25 27.98 9.14
CA SER A 84 -1.79 29.28 8.69
C SER A 84 -1.76 29.31 7.17
N TYR A 85 -2.23 30.41 6.60
CA TYR A 85 -2.20 30.66 5.15
C TYR A 85 -0.98 31.48 4.73
N HIS A 86 -0.17 31.93 5.69
CA HIS A 86 0.96 32.82 5.41
C HIS A 86 2.24 32.02 5.13
N PRO A 87 2.87 32.17 3.94
CA PRO A 87 4.02 31.35 3.52
C PRO A 87 5.21 31.38 4.48
N SER A 88 5.49 32.52 5.12
CA SER A 88 6.64 32.66 6.03
C SER A 88 6.40 32.10 7.44
N ARG A 89 5.13 32.01 7.87
CA ARG A 89 4.76 31.51 9.20
C ARG A 89 4.56 30.00 9.21
N GLY A 90 3.92 29.48 8.15
CA GLY A 90 3.55 28.07 8.03
C GLY A 90 2.53 27.63 9.08
N SER A 91 1.84 26.51 8.83
CA SER A 91 0.98 25.91 9.86
C SER A 91 1.85 25.33 10.99
N LYS A 92 1.29 25.22 12.19
CA LYS A 92 1.96 24.64 13.34
C LYS A 92 1.16 23.50 13.95
N ILE A 93 1.83 22.63 14.68
CA ILE A 93 1.20 21.65 15.55
C ILE A 93 1.81 21.68 16.96
N LYS A 94 1.05 21.22 17.94
CA LYS A 94 1.52 20.90 19.30
C LYS A 94 1.14 19.46 19.60
N MET A 95 2.11 18.62 19.95
CA MET A 95 1.83 17.23 20.30
C MET A 95 1.24 17.16 21.72
N THR A 96 0.18 16.39 21.91
CA THR A 96 -0.36 16.13 23.25
C THR A 96 0.57 15.18 23.97
N ARG A 97 1.05 15.56 25.16
CA ARG A 97 1.94 14.71 25.97
C ARG A 97 1.12 13.56 26.56
N ALA A 98 1.51 12.34 26.25
CA ALA A 98 0.98 11.17 26.94
C ALA A 98 1.82 10.93 28.19
N CYS A 99 1.19 11.00 29.36
CA CYS A 99 1.77 10.50 30.60
C CYS A 99 0.97 9.27 31.03
N PRO A 100 1.61 8.20 31.52
CA PRO A 100 0.90 7.16 32.24
C PRO A 100 0.13 7.84 33.37
N LYS A 101 -1.18 7.54 33.50
CA LYS A 101 -1.96 8.04 34.64
C LYS A 101 -1.23 7.56 35.90
N SER A 102 -0.80 8.48 36.75
CA SER A 102 -0.01 8.20 37.96
C SER A 102 -0.77 7.39 39.05
N GLY A 103 -1.86 6.72 38.71
CA GLY A 103 -2.64 5.84 39.59
C GLY A 103 -2.26 4.36 39.49
N THR A 104 -1.35 3.98 38.59
CA THR A 104 -0.74 2.65 38.58
C THR A 104 0.73 2.81 38.95
N THR A 105 1.04 2.53 40.21
CA THR A 105 2.38 2.45 40.85
C THR A 105 3.56 2.92 40.01
N CYS A 106 4.13 4.06 40.39
CA CYS A 106 5.50 4.46 40.05
C CYS A 106 6.52 3.55 40.76
N SER A 107 6.52 2.28 40.42
CA SER A 107 7.58 1.30 40.70
C SER A 107 7.43 0.24 39.63
N THR A 108 8.53 -0.13 38.99
CA THR A 108 8.55 -0.88 37.72
C THR A 108 8.12 -0.02 36.52
N LEU A 109 9.04 0.87 36.09
CA LEU A 109 9.54 0.62 34.74
C LEU A 109 9.94 -0.85 34.79
N LYS A 110 9.08 -1.74 34.26
CA LYS A 110 9.62 -2.97 33.70
C LYS A 110 10.70 -2.43 32.77
N VAL A 111 11.96 -2.51 33.22
CA VAL A 111 13.09 -2.98 32.41
C VAL A 111 12.46 -3.81 31.33
N GLN A 112 12.81 -3.62 30.07
CA GLN A 112 12.41 -4.52 28.99
C GLN A 112 12.69 -5.95 29.47
N ASN A 113 11.77 -6.54 30.20
CA ASN A 113 11.59 -7.94 30.27
C ASN A 113 11.26 -8.14 28.82
N LEU A 114 12.21 -8.76 28.13
CA LEU A 114 11.92 -9.90 27.30
C LEU A 114 10.97 -10.79 28.12
N ASP A 115 9.73 -10.33 28.35
CA ASP A 115 8.69 -11.02 29.08
C ASP A 115 8.54 -12.26 28.22
N ASN A 116 8.97 -13.39 28.80
CA ASN A 116 8.92 -14.73 28.24
C ASN A 116 7.79 -14.76 27.23
N CYS A 117 8.13 -14.90 25.94
CA CYS A 117 7.15 -14.99 24.87
C CYS A 117 6.03 -15.89 25.37
N VAL A 118 4.88 -15.32 25.75
CA VAL A 118 3.64 -16.06 25.60
C VAL A 118 3.68 -16.37 24.11
N PRO A 119 3.81 -17.64 23.70
CA PRO A 119 3.81 -17.94 22.28
C PRO A 119 2.51 -17.34 21.80
N LYS A 120 2.58 -16.27 20.98
CA LYS A 120 1.45 -15.90 20.13
C LYS A 120 0.99 -17.23 19.56
N PRO A 121 -0.30 -17.61 19.70
CA PRO A 121 -0.76 -18.96 19.38
C PRO A 121 -0.09 -19.33 18.08
N ASN A 122 0.79 -20.36 18.13
CA ASN A 122 1.83 -20.62 17.13
C ASN A 122 1.26 -20.19 15.79
N GLN A 123 1.81 -19.12 15.19
CA GLN A 123 1.50 -18.89 13.79
C GLN A 123 2.02 -20.16 13.14
N ASN A 124 1.11 -21.08 12.83
CA ASN A 124 1.42 -22.23 12.01
C ASN A 124 2.21 -21.65 10.86
N LEU A 125 3.37 -22.25 10.58
CA LEU A 125 4.17 -21.87 9.43
C LEU A 125 3.31 -22.19 8.22
N VAL A 126 2.44 -21.25 7.85
CA VAL A 126 1.54 -21.52 6.76
C VAL A 126 2.40 -21.41 5.53
N SER A 127 2.38 -22.45 4.70
CA SER A 127 2.84 -22.33 3.31
C SER A 127 2.28 -21.02 2.79
N SER A 128 3.17 -20.11 2.39
CA SER A 128 2.86 -18.72 2.07
C SER A 128 1.43 -18.61 1.58
N TYR A 129 0.51 -18.13 2.42
CA TYR A 129 -0.82 -17.80 1.93
C TYR A 129 -0.57 -16.59 1.03
N LYS A 130 -0.16 -16.86 -0.23
CA LYS A 130 -0.65 -16.11 -1.36
C LYS A 130 -2.11 -15.97 -1.03
N HIS A 131 -2.57 -14.74 -0.79
CA HIS A 131 -3.97 -14.47 -0.93
C HIS A 131 -4.33 -14.97 -2.33
N LYS A 132 -4.78 -16.22 -2.43
CA LYS A 132 -5.71 -16.61 -3.47
C LYS A 132 -6.88 -15.72 -3.12
N THR A 133 -6.97 -14.59 -3.81
CA THR A 133 -8.26 -13.98 -4.10
C THR A 133 -9.21 -15.15 -4.25
N LYS A 134 -10.27 -15.22 -3.44
CA LYS A 134 -11.36 -16.13 -3.75
C LYS A 134 -11.89 -15.67 -5.10
N GLU A 135 -11.26 -16.14 -6.17
CA GLU A 135 -11.80 -16.03 -7.52
C GLU A 135 -13.11 -16.77 -7.42
N ASN A 136 -14.18 -16.00 -7.45
CA ASN A 136 -15.51 -16.53 -7.51
C ASN A 136 -15.58 -17.33 -8.82
N LEU A 137 -15.45 -18.65 -8.75
CA LEU A 137 -15.47 -19.56 -9.90
C LEU A 137 -16.79 -19.46 -10.69
N ASN A 138 -17.80 -18.82 -10.11
CA ASN A 138 -19.11 -18.62 -10.72
C ASN A 138 -19.27 -17.29 -11.47
N LYS A 139 -18.26 -16.40 -11.50
CA LYS A 139 -18.27 -15.27 -12.44
C LYS A 139 -17.79 -15.75 -13.79
N GLN A 140 -18.73 -16.07 -14.68
CA GLN A 140 -18.41 -16.16 -16.10
C GLN A 140 -17.88 -14.80 -16.56
N PRO A 141 -16.69 -14.73 -17.18
CA PRO A 141 -16.25 -13.49 -17.79
C PRO A 141 -17.26 -13.11 -18.87
N VAL A 142 -17.90 -11.95 -18.72
CA VAL A 142 -18.74 -11.38 -19.77
C VAL A 142 -17.80 -11.05 -20.93
N LEU A 143 -17.84 -11.86 -21.99
CA LEU A 143 -17.20 -11.51 -23.24
C LEU A 143 -18.02 -10.37 -23.84
N PHE A 144 -17.39 -9.22 -24.03
CA PHE A 144 -18.04 -8.04 -24.62
C PHE A 144 -18.26 -8.16 -26.15
N PHE A 145 -17.93 -9.30 -26.75
CA PHE A 145 -18.04 -9.52 -28.19
C PHE A 145 -18.37 -10.98 -28.52
N ASN A 146 -19.03 -11.15 -29.66
CA ASN A 146 -19.44 -12.44 -30.20
C ASN A 146 -18.47 -12.96 -31.28
N GLU A 147 -18.52 -14.25 -31.59
CA GLU A 147 -17.69 -14.86 -32.66
C GLU A 147 -17.88 -14.13 -34.00
N SER A 148 -19.12 -13.76 -34.32
CA SER A 148 -19.47 -13.01 -35.54
C SER A 148 -18.79 -11.65 -35.61
N GLU A 149 -18.62 -10.95 -34.48
CA GLU A 149 -17.96 -9.64 -34.43
C GLU A 149 -16.46 -9.79 -34.70
N VAL A 150 -15.82 -10.82 -34.14
CA VAL A 150 -14.40 -11.13 -34.42
C VAL A 150 -14.20 -11.47 -35.89
N ILE A 151 -15.05 -12.31 -36.46
CA ILE A 151 -15.00 -12.67 -37.88
C ILE A 151 -15.19 -11.43 -38.76
N SER A 152 -16.15 -10.56 -38.43
CA SER A 152 -16.40 -9.32 -39.17
C SER A 152 -15.19 -8.38 -39.13
N PHE A 153 -14.51 -8.28 -37.98
CA PHE A 153 -13.32 -7.46 -37.81
C PHE A 153 -12.13 -8.00 -38.62
N PHE A 154 -11.90 -9.30 -38.61
CA PHE A 154 -10.84 -9.92 -39.42
C PHE A 154 -11.12 -9.74 -40.92
N ARG A 155 -12.38 -9.88 -41.34
CA ARG A 155 -12.79 -9.63 -42.74
C ARG A 155 -12.57 -8.18 -43.15
N GLN A 156 -12.90 -7.21 -42.30
CA GLN A 156 -12.65 -5.78 -42.56
C GLN A 156 -11.16 -5.45 -42.72
N ASN A 157 -10.28 -6.20 -42.05
CA ASN A 157 -8.83 -6.03 -42.14
C ASN A 157 -8.17 -6.98 -43.17
N SER A 158 -8.96 -7.70 -43.97
CA SER A 158 -8.47 -8.68 -44.96
C SER A 158 -7.61 -9.81 -44.36
N TRP A 159 -7.92 -10.23 -43.14
CA TRP A 159 -7.24 -11.34 -42.45
C TRP A 159 -8.04 -12.66 -42.58
N PRO A 160 -7.37 -13.84 -42.51
CA PRO A 160 -8.04 -15.13 -42.69
C PRO A 160 -9.09 -15.43 -41.62
N GLU A 161 -10.26 -15.90 -42.04
CA GLU A 161 -11.36 -16.27 -41.13
C GLU A 161 -10.98 -17.43 -40.18
N ILE A 162 -10.15 -18.36 -40.65
CA ILE A 162 -9.66 -19.48 -39.83
C ILE A 162 -8.88 -18.99 -38.60
N GLU A 163 -8.16 -17.88 -38.74
CA GLU A 163 -7.37 -17.27 -37.65
C GLU A 163 -8.27 -16.48 -36.69
N ALA A 164 -9.36 -15.89 -37.20
CA ALA A 164 -10.38 -15.25 -36.38
C ALA A 164 -11.04 -16.26 -35.41
N ARG A 165 -11.33 -17.46 -35.89
CA ARG A 165 -11.91 -18.55 -35.09
C ARG A 165 -10.93 -19.07 -34.05
N LYS A 166 -9.67 -19.30 -34.43
CA LYS A 166 -8.60 -19.69 -33.49
C LYS A 166 -8.41 -18.63 -32.40
N PHE A 167 -8.42 -17.36 -32.76
CA PHE A 167 -8.33 -16.24 -31.84
C PHE A 167 -9.51 -16.20 -30.85
N TYR A 168 -10.74 -16.38 -31.32
CA TYR A 168 -11.92 -16.40 -30.46
C TYR A 168 -11.88 -17.51 -29.42
N VAL A 169 -11.55 -18.74 -29.85
CA VAL A 169 -11.39 -19.90 -28.95
C VAL A 169 -10.30 -19.64 -27.90
N PHE A 170 -9.18 -19.06 -28.32
CA PHE A 170 -8.07 -18.73 -27.43
C PHE A 170 -8.47 -17.72 -26.34
N ILE A 171 -9.04 -16.57 -26.73
CA ILE A 171 -9.43 -15.52 -25.78
C ILE A 171 -10.51 -16.02 -24.81
N LYS A 172 -11.46 -16.83 -25.31
CA LYS A 172 -12.49 -17.47 -24.49
C LYS A 172 -11.89 -18.42 -23.44
N SER A 173 -10.90 -19.23 -23.83
CA SER A 173 -10.22 -20.17 -22.90
C SER A 173 -9.42 -19.48 -21.79
N LYS A 174 -8.81 -18.33 -22.09
CA LYS A 174 -7.89 -17.62 -21.18
C LYS A 174 -8.59 -16.67 -20.21
N LYS A 175 -9.92 -16.46 -20.32
CA LYS A 175 -10.74 -15.62 -19.43
C LYS A 175 -10.24 -14.15 -19.31
N TRP A 176 -9.68 -13.58 -20.38
CA TRP A 176 -9.17 -12.20 -20.35
C TRP A 176 -10.33 -11.19 -20.28
N LYS A 177 -10.13 -10.10 -19.50
CA LYS A 177 -11.03 -8.94 -19.53
C LYS A 177 -10.89 -8.26 -20.89
N THR A 178 -12.00 -8.13 -21.59
CA THR A 178 -12.03 -8.07 -23.05
C THR A 178 -12.51 -6.73 -23.58
N ASP A 179 -12.20 -5.65 -22.87
CA ASP A 179 -12.49 -4.29 -23.33
C ASP A 179 -11.61 -3.89 -24.54
N ASN A 180 -10.41 -4.50 -24.69
CA ASN A 180 -9.39 -4.13 -25.69
C ASN A 180 -9.01 -5.26 -26.68
N TRP A 181 -9.93 -6.16 -27.01
CA TRP A 181 -9.64 -7.35 -27.82
C TRP A 181 -9.15 -7.05 -29.25
N GLN A 182 -9.54 -5.93 -29.84
CA GLN A 182 -9.09 -5.52 -31.18
C GLN A 182 -7.59 -5.21 -31.22
N ILE A 183 -7.02 -4.67 -30.14
CA ILE A 183 -5.57 -4.42 -30.02
C ILE A 183 -4.83 -5.76 -29.96
N ILE A 184 -5.38 -6.72 -29.22
CA ILE A 184 -4.81 -8.07 -29.09
C ILE A 184 -4.86 -8.79 -30.46
N ALA A 185 -5.96 -8.64 -31.22
CA ALA A 185 -6.06 -9.20 -32.57
C ALA A 185 -4.99 -8.63 -33.52
N LYS A 186 -4.70 -7.33 -33.45
CA LYS A 186 -3.60 -6.70 -34.22
C LYS A 186 -2.23 -7.28 -33.83
N ILE A 187 -1.96 -7.49 -32.54
CA ILE A 187 -0.72 -8.11 -32.06
C ILE A 187 -0.62 -9.56 -32.55
N PHE A 188 -1.72 -10.31 -32.47
CA PHE A 188 -1.79 -11.70 -32.93
C PHE A 188 -1.44 -11.84 -34.42
N VAL A 189 -1.96 -10.95 -35.27
CA VAL A 189 -1.61 -10.91 -36.71
C VAL A 189 -0.14 -10.53 -36.90
N LYS A 190 0.34 -9.50 -36.19
CA LYS A 190 1.75 -9.06 -36.25
C LYS A 190 2.73 -10.16 -35.86
N ASN A 191 2.31 -11.08 -34.99
CA ASN A 191 3.10 -12.25 -34.57
C ASN A 191 2.92 -13.45 -35.50
N ASN A 192 2.54 -13.26 -36.78
CA ASN A 192 2.28 -14.32 -37.75
C ASN A 192 1.28 -15.37 -37.25
N PHE A 193 0.22 -14.91 -36.57
CA PHE A 193 -0.80 -15.78 -35.98
C PHE A 193 -0.24 -16.78 -34.95
N LYS A 194 0.90 -16.44 -34.32
CA LYS A 194 1.42 -17.16 -33.15
C LYS A 194 0.88 -16.53 -31.87
N LEU A 195 0.23 -17.37 -31.07
CA LEU A 195 -0.31 -17.02 -29.75
C LEU A 195 0.77 -17.25 -28.70
N GLU A 196 1.80 -16.41 -28.69
CA GLU A 196 2.76 -16.41 -27.58
C GLU A 196 2.12 -15.73 -26.37
N GLU A 197 2.19 -16.38 -25.21
CA GLU A 197 1.87 -15.68 -23.96
C GLU A 197 2.82 -14.48 -23.86
N PRO A 198 2.33 -13.25 -23.63
CA PRO A 198 3.24 -12.16 -23.32
C PRO A 198 4.04 -12.62 -22.10
N LYS A 199 5.36 -12.75 -22.26
CA LYS A 199 6.25 -13.11 -21.16
C LYS A 199 5.86 -12.21 -19.99
N LYS A 200 5.56 -12.80 -18.83
CA LYS A 200 5.30 -12.03 -17.61
C LYS A 200 6.57 -11.29 -17.27
N THR A 201 6.75 -10.09 -17.81
CA THR A 201 7.77 -9.16 -17.36
C THR A 201 7.32 -8.61 -16.02
N SER A 202 7.48 -9.42 -14.98
CA SER A 202 7.65 -8.83 -13.66
C SER A 202 8.92 -7.97 -13.72
N PRO A 203 9.00 -6.85 -12.99
CA PRO A 203 10.24 -6.06 -12.88
C PRO A 203 11.46 -6.90 -12.44
N ILE A 204 11.20 -8.09 -11.89
CA ILE A 204 12.17 -9.01 -11.31
C ILE A 204 12.61 -10.08 -12.33
N SER A 205 11.81 -10.37 -13.37
CA SER A 205 12.12 -11.43 -14.35
C SER A 205 13.46 -11.20 -15.04
N GLY A 206 13.73 -9.96 -15.47
CA GLY A 206 15.01 -9.60 -16.09
C GLY A 206 16.18 -9.54 -15.11
N TYR A 207 15.92 -9.47 -13.80
CA TYR A 207 16.96 -9.50 -12.77
C TYR A 207 17.42 -10.94 -12.49
N VAL A 208 16.49 -11.89 -12.50
CA VAL A 208 16.79 -13.32 -12.28
C VAL A 208 17.54 -13.92 -13.47
N GLU A 209 17.14 -13.60 -14.70
CA GLU A 209 17.88 -14.06 -15.90
C GLU A 209 19.31 -13.50 -15.95
N LYS A 210 19.52 -12.28 -15.45
CA LYS A 210 20.85 -11.65 -15.41
C LYS A 210 21.78 -12.35 -14.39
N LEU A 211 21.25 -12.70 -13.23
CA LEU A 211 21.99 -13.44 -12.21
C LEU A 211 22.36 -14.87 -12.63
N ILE A 212 21.50 -15.53 -13.43
CA ILE A 212 21.80 -16.87 -13.97
C ILE A 212 22.90 -16.78 -15.03
N ASN A 213 22.82 -15.80 -15.93
CA ASN A 213 23.81 -15.64 -17.00
C ASN A 213 25.16 -15.10 -16.54
N ASP A 214 25.21 -14.40 -15.40
CA ASP A 214 26.45 -13.90 -14.80
C ASP A 214 27.15 -14.98 -13.94
N GLY A 215 26.47 -16.09 -13.60
CA GLY A 215 27.03 -17.21 -12.83
C GLY A 215 27.77 -18.27 -13.66
N ASP A 216 27.51 -18.35 -14.97
CA ASP A 216 28.12 -19.33 -15.89
C ASP A 216 29.38 -18.80 -16.60
N LYS A 217 29.98 -17.70 -16.12
CA LYS A 217 31.18 -17.09 -16.73
C LYS A 217 32.48 -17.28 -15.93
N ASP A 218 32.40 -17.93 -14.78
CA ASP A 218 33.56 -18.23 -13.96
C ASP A 218 33.74 -19.76 -13.88
N ASP A 219 34.14 -20.38 -14.99
CA ASP A 219 34.84 -21.68 -15.07
C ASP A 219 35.63 -21.78 -16.39
#